data_AF-Q029A1-F1
#
_entry.id   AF-Q029A1-F1
#
_cell.length_a   1.000
_cell.length_b   1.000
_cell.length_c   1.000
_cell.angle_alpha   90.00
_cell.angle_beta   90.00
_cell.angle_gamma   90.00
#
_symmetry.space_group_name_H-M   'P 1'
#
loop_
_entity.id
_entity.type
_entity.pdbx_description
1 polymer ?
#
loop_
_entity_poly.entity_id
_entity_poly.type
_entity_poly.pdbx_seq_one_letter_code
_entity_poly.pdbx_strand_id
1 'polypeptide(L)'
;MRDIRLGDDIDDFCVRCKRVMNHNVVSVLNGQAAKVRCRTCHSDHDFRHEQAPPPKVDARKAALFNEVLKKVAPGDAPVVVDDPELEVAELEIDPEAEAESEIEIEAESAAVGGAATPASVIEEEEPKVKKGRGRPKK
;
A
#
# COMPACT_ATOMS: atom_id res chain seq x y z
N MET A 1 -13.90 -15.54 -21.81
CA MET A 1 -13.81 -15.14 -20.39
C MET A 1 -15.25 -15.12 -19.85
N ARG A 2 -15.48 -15.57 -18.62
CA ARG A 2 -16.81 -15.42 -17.99
C ARG A 2 -16.93 -13.97 -17.49
N ASP A 3 -18.14 -13.41 -17.48
CA ASP A 3 -18.37 -12.10 -16.87
C ASP A 3 -18.15 -12.17 -15.36
N ILE A 4 -17.62 -11.09 -14.77
CA ILE A 4 -17.42 -10.98 -13.33
C ILE A 4 -18.78 -11.00 -12.62
N ARG A 5 -18.88 -11.79 -11.56
CA ARG A 5 -20.07 -11.90 -10.71
C ARG A 5 -19.76 -11.43 -9.29
N LEU A 6 -20.83 -11.14 -8.55
CA LEU A 6 -20.72 -10.85 -7.12
C LEU A 6 -20.19 -12.09 -6.39
N GLY A 7 -19.23 -11.87 -5.49
CA GLY A 7 -18.58 -12.93 -4.74
C GLY A 7 -17.49 -13.69 -5.51
N ASP A 8 -17.22 -13.36 -6.77
CA ASP A 8 -16.04 -13.88 -7.46
C ASP A 8 -14.77 -13.38 -6.75
N ASP A 9 -13.73 -14.21 -6.84
CA ASP A 9 -12.39 -13.91 -6.35
C ASP A 9 -11.60 -13.13 -7.40
N ILE A 10 -11.04 -11.99 -7.01
CA ILE A 10 -10.21 -11.14 -7.86
C ILE A 10 -9.02 -10.59 -7.06
N ASP A 11 -7.86 -10.49 -7.70
CA ASP A 11 -6.70 -9.85 -7.09
C ASP A 11 -6.77 -8.33 -7.24
N ASP A 12 -6.49 -7.60 -6.15
CA ASP A 12 -6.38 -6.14 -6.16
C ASP A 12 -5.39 -5.63 -5.11
N PHE A 13 -4.96 -4.39 -5.23
CA PHE A 13 -4.11 -3.74 -4.23
C PHE A 13 -4.93 -3.29 -3.02
N CYS A 14 -4.76 -3.97 -1.89
CA CYS A 14 -5.39 -3.57 -0.64
C CYS A 14 -4.64 -2.39 0.00
N VAL A 15 -5.29 -1.23 0.14
CA VAL A 15 -4.67 -0.08 0.83
C VAL A 15 -4.38 -0.30 2.30
N ARG A 16 -5.14 -1.20 2.95
CA ARG A 16 -4.98 -1.51 4.37
C ARG A 16 -3.85 -2.53 4.59
N CYS A 17 -3.71 -3.52 3.71
CA CYS A 17 -2.61 -4.48 3.76
C CYS A 17 -1.33 -4.01 3.05
N LYS A 18 -1.44 -3.00 2.17
CA LYS A 18 -0.37 -2.45 1.32
C LYS A 18 0.29 -3.47 0.38
N ARG A 19 -0.48 -4.44 -0.11
CA ARG A 19 -0.02 -5.48 -1.04
C ARG A 19 -1.17 -5.97 -1.92
N VAL A 20 -0.83 -6.54 -3.09
CA VAL A 20 -1.79 -7.23 -3.97
C VAL A 20 -2.23 -8.52 -3.29
N MET A 21 -3.53 -8.78 -3.24
CA MET A 21 -4.08 -10.05 -2.74
C MET A 21 -5.50 -10.32 -3.23
N ASN A 22 -6.02 -11.51 -2.85
CA ASN A 22 -7.38 -11.93 -3.11
C ASN A 22 -8.42 -11.06 -2.39
N HIS A 23 -9.38 -10.56 -3.16
CA HIS A 23 -10.56 -9.84 -2.72
C HIS A 23 -11.82 -10.49 -3.29
N ASN A 24 -12.93 -10.38 -2.57
CA ASN A 24 -14.25 -10.75 -3.09
C ASN A 24 -14.88 -9.55 -3.79
N VAL A 25 -15.48 -9.74 -4.96
CA VAL A 25 -16.25 -8.70 -5.65
C VAL A 25 -17.53 -8.38 -4.88
N VAL A 26 -17.65 -7.15 -4.37
CA VAL A 26 -18.81 -6.68 -3.60
C VAL A 26 -19.82 -5.96 -4.50
N SER A 27 -19.35 -5.35 -5.59
CA SER A 27 -20.22 -4.67 -6.55
C SER A 27 -19.62 -4.71 -7.96
N VAL A 28 -20.50 -4.77 -8.96
CA VAL A 28 -20.16 -4.80 -10.38
C VAL A 28 -20.84 -3.61 -11.06
N LEU A 29 -20.10 -2.86 -11.88
CA LEU A 29 -20.59 -1.79 -12.73
C LEU A 29 -20.07 -1.99 -14.16
N ASN A 30 -20.94 -1.88 -15.15
CA ASN A 30 -20.61 -2.06 -16.57
C ASN A 30 -19.88 -3.39 -16.88
N GLY A 31 -20.19 -4.45 -16.12
CA GLY A 31 -19.53 -5.76 -16.25
C GLY A 31 -18.12 -5.83 -15.64
N GLN A 32 -17.67 -4.82 -14.91
CA GLN A 32 -16.38 -4.80 -14.21
C GLN A 32 -16.58 -4.65 -12.69
N ALA A 33 -15.64 -5.16 -11.90
CA ALA A 33 -15.66 -4.98 -10.45
C ALA A 33 -15.50 -3.48 -10.11
N ALA A 34 -16.46 -2.93 -9.36
CA ALA A 34 -16.41 -1.54 -8.91
C ALA A 34 -15.81 -1.43 -7.50
N LYS A 35 -16.28 -2.29 -6.59
CA LYS A 35 -15.83 -2.35 -5.20
C LYS A 35 -15.51 -3.78 -4.79
N VAL A 36 -14.44 -3.94 -4.03
CA VAL A 36 -13.91 -5.23 -3.61
C VAL A 36 -13.67 -5.25 -2.10
N ARG A 37 -13.75 -6.43 -1.49
CA ARG A 37 -13.50 -6.66 -0.06
C ARG A 37 -12.29 -7.56 0.12
N CYS A 38 -11.29 -7.09 0.84
CA CYS A 38 -10.09 -7.90 1.11
C CYS A 38 -10.43 -9.14 1.92
N ARG A 39 -9.94 -10.32 1.50
CA ARG A 39 -10.16 -11.57 2.25
C ARG A 39 -9.29 -11.66 3.51
N THR A 40 -8.22 -10.86 3.62
CA THR A 40 -7.36 -10.82 4.81
C THR A 40 -7.84 -9.81 5.85
N CYS A 41 -7.99 -8.53 5.48
CA CYS A 41 -8.31 -7.47 6.44
C CYS A 41 -9.79 -7.04 6.43
N HIS A 42 -10.61 -7.62 5.55
CA HIS A 42 -12.05 -7.36 5.44
C HIS A 42 -12.45 -5.89 5.27
N SER A 43 -11.52 -5.07 4.75
CA SER A 43 -11.81 -3.69 4.36
C SER A 43 -12.35 -3.68 2.95
N ASP A 44 -13.41 -2.91 2.73
CA ASP A 44 -13.93 -2.66 1.40
C ASP A 44 -13.23 -1.43 0.80
N HIS A 45 -12.86 -1.49 -0.48
CA HIS A 45 -12.34 -0.35 -1.23
C HIS A 45 -12.68 -0.49 -2.72
N ASP A 46 -12.51 0.61 -3.45
CA ASP A 46 -12.68 0.61 -4.91
C ASP A 46 -11.61 -0.26 -5.56
N PHE A 47 -12.00 -0.91 -6.67
CA PHE A 47 -11.12 -1.75 -7.45
C PHE A 47 -10.07 -0.91 -8.17
N ARG A 48 -8.78 -1.25 -8.02
CA ARG A 48 -7.65 -0.49 -8.59
C ARG A 48 -6.93 -1.21 -9.72
N HIS A 49 -7.47 -2.33 -10.20
CA HIS A 49 -6.83 -3.13 -11.24
C HIS A 49 -5.41 -3.53 -10.86
N GLU A 50 -5.21 -3.95 -9.60
CA GLU A 50 -3.92 -4.37 -9.06
C GLU A 50 -2.86 -3.25 -9.00
N GLN A 51 -3.25 -2.00 -9.31
CA GLN A 51 -2.33 -0.88 -9.29
C GLN A 51 -2.16 -0.33 -7.87
N ALA A 52 -0.91 -0.32 -7.42
CA ALA A 52 -0.54 0.41 -6.22
C ALA A 52 -0.85 1.90 -6.44
N PRO A 53 -1.48 2.57 -5.46
CA PRO A 53 -1.69 4.01 -5.55
C PRO A 53 -0.33 4.70 -5.76
N PRO A 54 -0.27 5.70 -6.66
CA PRO A 54 0.97 6.36 -6.98
C PRO A 54 1.60 6.90 -5.69
N PRO A 55 2.92 6.73 -5.51
CA PRO A 55 3.59 7.23 -4.34
C PRO A 55 3.40 8.75 -4.33
N LYS A 56 2.93 9.28 -3.19
CA LYS A 56 2.85 10.72 -2.95
C LYS A 56 4.27 11.25 -2.70
N VAL A 57 5.10 11.22 -3.74
CA VAL A 57 6.42 11.85 -3.70
C VAL A 57 6.22 13.32 -3.97
N ASP A 58 6.55 14.17 -3.00
CA ASP A 58 6.53 15.62 -3.19
C ASP A 58 7.43 15.97 -4.37
N ALA A 59 6.89 16.59 -5.42
CA ALA A 59 7.64 16.92 -6.63
C ALA A 59 8.91 17.75 -6.35
N ARG A 60 8.89 18.56 -5.27
CA ARG A 60 10.07 19.29 -4.79
C ARG A 60 11.17 18.37 -4.25
N LYS A 61 10.82 17.34 -3.47
CA LYS A 61 11.81 16.38 -2.96
C LYS A 61 12.43 15.61 -4.12
N ALA A 62 11.61 15.13 -5.07
CA ALA A 62 12.11 14.44 -6.25
C ALA A 62 13.07 15.33 -7.08
N ALA A 63 12.77 16.62 -7.24
CA ALA A 63 13.67 17.56 -7.90
C ALA A 63 15.02 17.71 -7.17
N LEU A 64 15.00 17.87 -5.85
CA LEU A 64 16.23 17.97 -5.04
C LEU A 64 17.05 16.67 -5.07
N PHE A 65 16.41 15.50 -4.98
CA PHE A 65 17.10 14.21 -5.13
C PHE A 65 17.77 14.10 -6.50
N ASN A 66 17.09 14.50 -7.57
CA ASN A 66 17.68 14.51 -8.92
C ASN A 66 18.84 15.50 -9.05
N GLU A 67 18.79 16.66 -8.39
CA GLU A 67 19.90 17.61 -8.36
C GLU A 67 21.12 17.05 -7.61
N VAL A 68 20.90 16.34 -6.50
CA VAL A 68 21.98 15.69 -5.74
C VAL A 68 22.57 14.53 -6.53
N LEU A 69 21.75 13.68 -7.14
CA LEU A 69 22.20 12.57 -7.98
C LEU A 69 23.01 13.03 -9.21
N LYS A 70 22.69 14.20 -9.78
CA LYS A 70 23.49 14.79 -10.87
C LYS A 70 24.84 15.33 -10.40
N LYS A 71 24.93 15.78 -9.14
CA LYS A 71 26.18 16.31 -8.56
C LYS A 71 27.11 15.19 -8.08
N VAL A 72 26.55 14.02 -7.73
CA VAL A 72 27.32 12.86 -7.27
C VAL A 72 27.44 11.86 -8.43
N ALA A 73 28.52 11.98 -9.21
CA ALA A 73 28.87 10.96 -10.19
C ALA A 73 29.45 9.73 -9.44
N PRO A 74 28.97 8.50 -9.71
CA PRO A 74 29.64 7.29 -9.27
C PRO A 74 30.92 7.12 -10.10
N GLY A 75 31.98 7.83 -9.71
CA GLY A 75 33.23 7.89 -10.46
C GLY A 75 34.18 9.02 -10.04
N ASP A 76 33.75 9.96 -9.21
CA ASP A 76 34.61 11.07 -8.73
C ASP A 76 35.20 10.81 -7.32
N ALA A 77 35.15 9.56 -6.84
CA ALA A 77 36.06 9.18 -5.76
C ALA A 77 37.44 9.02 -6.39
N PRO A 78 38.46 9.82 -6.02
CA PRO A 78 39.82 9.48 -6.38
C PRO A 78 40.15 8.18 -5.65
N VAL A 79 40.12 7.06 -6.39
CA VAL A 79 40.73 5.81 -5.96
C VAL A 79 42.23 6.02 -6.04
N VAL A 80 42.76 6.75 -5.06
CA VAL A 80 44.19 6.74 -4.76
C VAL A 80 44.37 5.60 -3.76
N VAL A 81 44.41 4.37 -4.28
CA VAL A 81 45.17 3.31 -3.62
C VAL A 81 46.59 3.44 -4.15
N ASP A 82 47.32 4.41 -3.60
CA ASP A 82 48.77 4.34 -3.51
C ASP A 82 49.09 3.85 -2.10
N ASP A 83 48.83 2.57 -1.85
CA ASP A 83 49.43 1.86 -0.74
C ASP A 83 50.03 0.55 -1.28
N PRO A 84 51.36 0.49 -1.49
CA PRO A 84 52.04 -0.70 -1.99
C PRO A 84 52.19 -1.82 -0.94
N GLU A 85 51.37 -1.86 0.12
CA GLU A 85 51.47 -2.89 1.18
C GLU A 85 50.17 -3.63 1.51
N LEU A 86 49.21 -3.68 0.57
CA LEU A 86 48.12 -4.67 0.62
C LEU A 86 48.64 -6.03 0.12
N GLU A 87 49.48 -6.65 0.95
CA GLU A 87 49.61 -8.11 0.97
C GLU A 87 48.21 -8.69 1.18
N VAL A 88 47.74 -9.42 0.18
CA VAL A 88 46.64 -10.37 0.30
C VAL A 88 47.06 -11.44 1.31
N ALA A 89 46.85 -11.15 2.59
CA ALA A 89 46.75 -12.16 3.61
C ALA A 89 45.49 -12.97 3.29
N GLU A 90 45.69 -14.10 2.61
CA GLU A 90 44.73 -15.19 2.55
C GLU A 90 44.37 -15.58 3.99
N LEU A 91 43.29 -14.99 4.50
CA LEU A 91 42.65 -15.49 5.71
C LEU A 91 41.92 -16.76 5.28
N GLU A 92 42.57 -17.89 5.52
CA GLU A 92 41.95 -19.21 5.52
C GLU A 92 40.74 -19.16 6.47
N ILE A 93 39.53 -19.22 5.90
CA ILE A 93 38.29 -19.39 6.66
C ILE A 93 38.12 -20.88 6.88
N ASP A 94 38.59 -21.36 8.03
CA ASP A 94 38.25 -22.68 8.55
C ASP A 94 36.74 -22.76 8.85
N PRO A 95 35.98 -23.68 8.22
CA PRO A 95 34.52 -23.74 8.34
C PRO A 95 34.08 -24.69 9.47
N GLU A 96 34.45 -24.41 10.72
CA GLU A 96 33.98 -25.24 11.86
C GLU A 96 33.95 -24.44 13.17
N ALA A 97 32.86 -23.70 13.41
CA ALA A 97 32.39 -23.37 14.76
C ALA A 97 30.94 -22.90 14.70
N GLU A 98 30.02 -23.85 14.91
CA GLU A 98 28.65 -23.59 15.31
C GLU A 98 28.65 -22.80 16.63
N ALA A 99 27.93 -21.68 16.67
CA ALA A 99 27.52 -21.05 17.92
C ALA A 99 26.16 -20.39 17.68
N GLU A 100 25.15 -21.19 18.00
CA GLU A 100 23.74 -20.86 18.12
C GLU A 100 23.56 -19.64 19.04
N SER A 101 22.81 -18.63 18.59
CA SER A 101 22.16 -17.70 19.52
C SER A 101 20.80 -17.30 18.97
N GLU A 102 19.83 -18.14 19.28
CA GLU A 102 18.41 -17.81 19.34
C GLU A 102 18.22 -16.64 20.30
N ILE A 103 17.59 -15.55 19.85
CA ILE A 103 17.03 -14.54 20.75
C ILE A 103 15.57 -14.34 20.35
N GLU A 104 14.73 -15.08 21.06
CA GLU A 104 13.30 -14.87 21.18
C GLU A 104 13.05 -13.56 21.95
N ILE A 105 12.16 -12.71 21.44
CA ILE A 105 11.54 -11.64 22.21
C ILE A 105 10.05 -11.68 21.91
N GLU A 106 9.32 -12.38 22.78
CA GLU A 106 7.88 -12.30 22.89
C GLU A 106 7.47 -11.66 24.23
N ALA A 107 6.26 -11.07 24.16
CA ALA A 107 5.36 -10.64 25.22
C ALA A 107 5.65 -9.28 25.92
N GLU A 108 4.93 -8.20 25.61
CA GLU A 108 3.49 -7.89 25.82
C GLU A 108 3.22 -7.23 27.20
N SER A 109 2.59 -6.06 27.20
CA SER A 109 1.41 -5.76 28.04
C SER A 109 0.97 -4.30 27.94
N ALA A 110 -0.33 -4.11 27.74
CA ALA A 110 -1.23 -3.49 28.74
C ALA A 110 -2.42 -2.79 28.05
N ALA A 111 -3.58 -3.41 28.22
CA ALA A 111 -4.89 -2.86 27.92
C ALA A 111 -5.28 -1.77 28.93
N VAL A 112 -6.04 -0.77 28.46
CA VAL A 112 -7.02 -0.06 29.29
C VAL A 112 -8.33 0.04 28.50
N GLY A 113 -9.37 -0.57 29.06
CA GLY A 113 -10.75 -0.47 28.58
C GLY A 113 -11.46 0.76 29.18
N GLY A 114 -12.55 1.17 28.55
CA GLY A 114 -13.45 2.19 29.09
C GLY A 114 -14.56 2.57 28.11
N ALA A 115 -15.75 2.02 28.34
CA ALA A 115 -16.96 2.24 27.56
C ALA A 115 -17.56 3.65 27.74
N ALA A 116 -18.16 4.21 26.68
CA ALA A 116 -19.40 5.00 26.73
C ALA A 116 -19.83 5.45 25.32
N THR A 117 -20.98 4.95 24.86
CA THR A 117 -21.87 5.66 23.92
C THR A 117 -22.71 6.67 24.72
N PRO A 118 -23.18 7.79 24.13
CA PRO A 118 -24.47 7.74 23.47
C PRO A 118 -24.63 8.58 22.19
N ALA A 119 -25.47 8.04 21.31
CA ALA A 119 -26.42 8.67 20.38
C ALA A 119 -26.28 10.16 20.03
N SER A 120 -26.14 10.44 18.72
CA SER A 120 -26.88 11.54 18.07
C SER A 120 -27.10 11.25 16.57
N VAL A 121 -28.33 10.78 16.30
CA VAL A 121 -29.18 11.09 15.15
C VAL A 121 -28.64 12.15 14.20
N ILE A 122 -28.47 11.81 12.92
CA ILE A 122 -28.59 12.77 11.82
C ILE A 122 -29.39 12.10 10.70
N GLU A 123 -30.41 12.83 10.27
CA GLU A 123 -31.59 12.42 9.53
C GLU A 123 -31.33 11.96 8.09
N GLU A 124 -32.17 11.02 7.65
CA GLU A 124 -32.50 10.77 6.25
C GLU A 124 -33.06 12.05 5.61
N GLU A 125 -32.46 12.52 4.51
CA GLU A 125 -33.13 13.47 3.61
C GLU A 125 -33.64 12.70 2.39
N GLU A 126 -34.97 12.55 2.33
CA GLU A 126 -35.72 11.97 1.23
C GLU A 126 -35.53 12.74 -0.09
N PRO A 127 -35.59 12.06 -1.25
CA PRO A 127 -35.50 12.70 -2.56
C PRO A 127 -36.79 13.47 -2.90
N LYS A 128 -36.68 14.80 -3.08
CA LYS A 128 -37.80 15.66 -3.52
C LYS A 128 -38.23 15.32 -4.95
N VAL A 129 -39.44 14.77 -5.07
CA VAL A 129 -40.17 14.54 -6.31
C VAL A 129 -40.80 15.84 -6.84
N LYS A 130 -40.43 16.21 -8.07
CA LYS A 130 -41.18 16.87 -9.19
C LYS A 130 -42.15 18.03 -8.88
N LYS A 131 -41.88 19.20 -9.49
CA LYS A 131 -42.94 20.11 -9.99
C LYS A 131 -42.65 20.52 -11.43
N GLY A 132 -43.66 20.34 -12.29
CA GLY A 132 -43.58 20.42 -13.74
C GLY A 132 -43.24 21.82 -14.26
N ARG A 133 -42.53 21.86 -15.39
CA ARG A 133 -42.49 23.01 -16.28
C ARG A 133 -43.53 22.80 -17.38
N GLY A 134 -44.48 23.71 -17.42
CA GLY A 134 -45.58 23.72 -18.35
C GLY A 134 -45.14 23.77 -19.80
N ARG A 135 -45.99 23.17 -20.64
CA ARG A 135 -46.05 23.31 -22.09
C ARG A 135 -46.15 24.80 -22.47
N PRO A 136 -45.27 25.34 -23.34
CA PRO A 136 -45.48 26.68 -23.87
C PRO A 136 -46.74 26.68 -24.75
N LYS A 137 -47.60 27.68 -24.56
CA LYS A 137 -48.67 28.05 -25.48
C LYS A 137 -48.20 29.26 -26.31
N LYS A 138 -48.55 29.20 -27.60
CA LYS A 138 -48.23 30.10 -28.73
C LYS A 138 -46.89 29.84 -29.38
#